data_AF-A0A3D4CM33-F1
#
_entry.id   AF-A0A3D4CM33-F1
#
_cell.length_a   1.000
_cell.length_b   1.000
_cell.length_c   1.000
_cell.angle_alpha   90.00
_cell.angle_beta   90.00
_cell.angle_gamma   90.00
#
_symmetry.space_group_name_H-M   'P 1'
#
loop_
_entity.id
_entity.type
_entity.pdbx_description
1 polymer ?
#
loop_
_entity_poly.entity_id
_entity_poly.type
_entity_poly.pdbx_seq_one_letter_code
_entity_poly.pdbx_strand_id
1 'polypeptide(L)'
;MIPAIIIFACLGLSRLLSIIPHKFIKSFSILLALWICVSFGSYLRQYFGNYALTYSSSWQFGYEEVMTYVQDHWHEYDRIFITKRFGEPHIFYAFFNQTNPEYVQPNINNIRFQKSDWYWTDKVDNVYFINDWQIPITSIKTLPLESGGEVTTQRSLLITSAGHVPINAHVIRTVNFLDGSPAFIITSVP
;
A
#
# COMPACT_ATOMS: atom_id res chain seq x y z
N MET A 1 12.17 18.59 -1.67
CA MET A 1 12.05 19.64 -2.71
C MET A 1 10.92 20.65 -2.44
N ILE A 2 9.83 20.27 -1.77
CA ILE A 2 8.72 21.19 -1.40
C ILE A 2 9.20 22.43 -0.60
N PRO A 3 10.09 22.33 0.40
CA PRO A 3 10.50 23.50 1.18
C PRO A 3 11.19 24.58 0.35
N ALA A 4 12.06 24.20 -0.60
CA ALA A 4 12.77 25.15 -1.45
C ALA A 4 11.80 25.94 -2.35
N ILE A 5 10.82 25.26 -2.95
CA ILE A 5 9.83 25.90 -3.83
C ILE A 5 8.98 26.91 -3.04
N ILE A 6 8.58 26.58 -1.81
CA ILE A 6 7.82 27.49 -0.95
C ILE A 6 8.65 28.74 -0.63
N ILE A 7 9.93 28.57 -0.28
CA ILE A 7 10.83 29.69 0.00
C ILE A 7 10.93 30.60 -1.23
N PHE A 8 11.15 30.03 -2.43
CA PHE A 8 11.19 30.80 -3.68
C PHE A 8 9.87 31.53 -3.96
N ALA A 9 8.72 30.90 -3.74
CA ALA A 9 7.42 31.53 -3.91
C ALA A 9 7.22 32.71 -2.94
N CYS A 10 7.59 32.56 -1.67
CA CYS A 10 7.51 33.62 -0.66
C CYS A 10 8.43 34.80 -0.99
N LEU A 11 9.68 34.53 -1.41
CA LEU A 11 10.62 35.57 -1.83
C LEU A 11 10.11 36.31 -3.08
N GLY A 12 9.59 35.56 -4.06
CA GLY A 12 8.98 36.14 -5.26
C GLY A 12 7.80 37.04 -4.94
N LEU A 13 6.90 36.60 -4.06
CA LEU A 13 5.75 37.40 -3.60
C LEU A 13 6.20 38.65 -2.83
N SER A 14 7.17 38.51 -1.92
CA SER A 14 7.73 39.64 -1.16
C SER A 14 8.32 40.69 -2.09
N ARG A 15 9.13 40.27 -3.07
CA ARG A 15 9.70 41.18 -4.06
C ARG A 15 8.62 41.83 -4.91
N LEU A 16 7.62 41.09 -5.35
CA LEU A 16 6.50 41.61 -6.13
C LEU A 16 5.72 42.70 -5.38
N LEU A 17 5.42 42.47 -4.10
CA LEU A 17 4.74 43.46 -3.24
C LEU A 17 5.55 44.74 -3.04
N SER A 18 6.89 44.68 -3.09
CA SER A 18 7.74 45.87 -3.00
C SER A 18 7.76 46.73 -4.27
N ILE A 19 7.37 46.18 -5.43
CA ILE A 19 7.41 46.86 -6.73
C ILE A 19 6.02 47.41 -7.11
N ILE A 20 4.95 46.76 -6.65
CA ILE A 20 3.57 47.19 -6.92
C ILE A 20 3.29 48.54 -6.22
N PRO A 21 2.76 49.56 -6.93
CA PRO A 21 2.40 50.83 -6.30
C PRO A 21 1.35 50.64 -5.20
N HIS A 22 1.51 51.35 -4.07
CA HIS A 22 0.70 51.16 -2.86
C HIS A 22 -0.82 51.19 -3.11
N LYS A 23 -1.30 52.06 -4.02
CA LYS A 23 -2.72 52.16 -4.39
C LYS A 23 -3.32 50.88 -4.99
N PHE A 24 -2.50 49.99 -5.54
CA PHE A 24 -2.94 48.72 -6.16
C PHE A 24 -2.79 47.50 -5.24
N ILE A 25 -2.09 47.61 -4.11
CA ILE A 25 -1.83 46.48 -3.20
C ILE A 25 -3.14 45.86 -2.73
N LYS A 26 -4.13 46.66 -2.33
CA LYS A 26 -5.44 46.14 -1.88
C LYS A 26 -6.12 45.31 -2.98
N SER A 27 -6.18 45.82 -4.20
CA SER A 27 -6.78 45.10 -5.34
C SER A 27 -6.01 43.83 -5.67
N PHE A 28 -4.67 43.87 -5.66
CA PHE A 28 -3.82 42.70 -5.86
C PHE A 28 -4.06 41.63 -4.80
N SER A 29 -4.10 42.00 -3.52
CA SER A 29 -4.36 41.07 -2.42
C SER A 29 -5.75 40.42 -2.52
N ILE A 30 -6.77 41.18 -2.93
CA ILE A 30 -8.12 40.63 -3.17
C ILE A 30 -8.11 39.63 -4.32
N LEU A 31 -7.46 39.96 -5.43
CA LEU A 31 -7.35 39.06 -6.59
C LEU A 31 -6.56 37.79 -6.24
N LEU A 32 -5.46 37.93 -5.49
CA LEU A 32 -4.67 36.80 -5.02
C LEU A 32 -5.49 35.91 -4.07
N ALA A 33 -6.22 36.51 -3.12
CA ALA A 33 -7.10 35.76 -2.22
C ALA A 33 -8.20 35.03 -3.01
N LEU A 34 -8.83 35.69 -3.98
CA LEU A 34 -9.83 35.06 -4.86
C LEU A 34 -9.23 33.89 -5.64
N TRP A 35 -8.04 34.07 -6.21
CA TRP A 35 -7.32 33.01 -6.91
C TRP A 35 -7.04 31.80 -5.99
N ILE A 36 -6.56 32.06 -4.77
CA ILE A 36 -6.33 31.01 -3.77
C ILE A 36 -7.64 30.30 -3.42
N CYS A 37 -8.74 31.04 -3.20
CA CYS A 37 -10.05 30.45 -2.92
C CYS A 37 -10.54 29.55 -4.06
N VAL A 38 -10.39 29.97 -5.32
CA VAL A 38 -10.76 29.16 -6.49
C VAL A 38 -9.87 27.91 -6.59
N SER A 39 -8.55 28.07 -6.44
CA SER A 39 -7.60 26.96 -6.45
C SER A 39 -7.89 25.95 -5.34
N PHE A 40 -8.16 26.44 -4.13
CA PHE A 40 -8.52 25.62 -2.98
C PHE A 40 -9.86 24.91 -3.18
N GLY A 41 -10.86 25.58 -3.74
CA GLY A 41 -12.13 24.95 -4.12
C GLY A 41 -11.95 23.82 -5.13
N SER A 42 -11.09 24.02 -6.14
CA SER A 42 -10.72 22.97 -7.10
C SER A 42 -10.00 21.80 -6.43
N TYR A 43 -9.08 22.08 -5.51
CA TYR A 43 -8.41 21.06 -4.71
C TYR A 43 -9.42 20.25 -3.88
N LEU A 44 -10.31 20.90 -3.13
CA LEU A 44 -11.31 20.22 -2.31
C LEU A 44 -12.25 19.36 -3.16
N ARG A 45 -12.67 19.85 -4.32
CA ARG A 45 -13.49 19.07 -5.26
C ARG A 45 -12.77 17.81 -5.73
N GLN A 46 -11.48 17.90 -6.05
CA GLN A 46 -10.69 16.74 -6.44
C GLN A 46 -10.50 15.78 -5.26
N TYR A 47 -10.11 16.32 -4.10
CA TYR A 47 -9.77 15.58 -2.89
C TYR A 47 -10.97 14.80 -2.32
N PHE A 48 -12.14 15.43 -2.22
CA PHE A 48 -13.35 14.77 -1.72
C PHE A 48 -14.20 14.11 -2.81
N GLY A 49 -13.91 14.39 -4.09
CA GLY A 49 -14.60 13.77 -5.21
C GLY A 49 -13.92 12.47 -5.63
N ASN A 50 -13.03 12.56 -6.62
CA ASN A 50 -12.49 11.39 -7.30
C ASN A 50 -11.18 10.88 -6.72
N TYR A 51 -10.51 11.62 -5.85
CA TYR A 51 -9.18 11.28 -5.37
C TYR A 51 -9.11 9.87 -4.74
N ALA A 52 -10.04 9.56 -3.82
CA ALA A 52 -10.07 8.24 -3.19
C ALA A 52 -10.24 7.12 -4.22
N LEU A 53 -11.16 7.31 -5.19
CA LEU A 53 -11.41 6.33 -6.24
C LEU A 53 -10.17 6.12 -7.12
N THR A 54 -9.63 7.21 -7.68
CA THR A 54 -8.50 7.19 -8.64
C THR A 54 -7.19 6.73 -8.01
N TYR A 55 -6.93 7.05 -6.75
CA TYR A 55 -5.66 6.77 -6.09
C TYR A 55 -5.74 5.66 -5.05
N SER A 56 -6.85 4.91 -4.98
CA SER A 56 -7.01 3.78 -4.05
C SER A 56 -5.85 2.78 -4.12
N SER A 57 -5.29 2.53 -5.31
CA SER A 57 -4.08 1.70 -5.50
C SER A 57 -2.82 2.29 -4.86
N SER A 58 -2.64 3.61 -4.92
CA SER A 58 -1.51 4.31 -4.27
C SER A 58 -1.63 4.27 -2.74
N TRP A 59 -2.85 4.19 -2.23
CA TRP A 59 -3.14 3.99 -0.81
C TRP A 59 -3.14 2.52 -0.38
N GLN A 60 -2.75 1.60 -1.27
CA GLN A 60 -2.66 0.17 -0.98
C GLN A 60 -4.00 -0.38 -0.47
N PHE A 61 -5.11 0.12 -1.03
CA PHE A 61 -6.46 -0.28 -0.64
C PHE A 61 -6.68 -1.79 -0.83
N GLY A 62 -7.55 -2.38 -0.02
CA GLY A 62 -7.91 -3.80 -0.07
C GLY A 62 -7.23 -4.66 1.02
N TYR A 63 -6.18 -4.16 1.68
CA TYR A 63 -5.55 -4.90 2.78
C TYR A 63 -6.49 -5.14 3.96
N GLU A 64 -7.40 -4.21 4.27
CA GLU A 64 -8.41 -4.43 5.33
C GLU A 64 -9.28 -5.65 5.00
N GLU A 65 -9.82 -5.72 3.79
CA GLU A 65 -10.65 -6.85 3.36
C GLU A 65 -9.87 -8.16 3.32
N VAL A 66 -8.61 -8.13 2.85
CA VAL A 66 -7.71 -9.28 2.88
C VAL A 66 -7.48 -9.76 4.31
N MET A 67 -7.16 -8.87 5.25
CA MET A 67 -6.86 -9.24 6.62
C MET A 67 -8.09 -9.76 7.35
N THR A 68 -9.26 -9.14 7.15
CA THR A 68 -10.54 -9.64 7.68
C THR A 68 -10.80 -11.06 7.16
N TYR A 69 -10.65 -11.29 5.85
CA TYR A 69 -10.84 -12.63 5.27
C TYR A 69 -9.87 -13.65 5.88
N VAL A 70 -8.60 -13.26 6.02
CA VAL A 70 -7.55 -14.09 6.63
C VAL A 70 -7.87 -14.44 8.09
N GLN A 71 -8.37 -13.49 8.87
CA GLN A 71 -8.77 -13.72 10.27
C GLN A 71 -9.94 -14.72 10.34
N ASP A 72 -10.96 -14.54 9.49
CA ASP A 72 -12.16 -15.38 9.48
C ASP A 72 -11.84 -16.85 9.12
N HIS A 73 -10.82 -17.09 8.30
CA HIS A 73 -10.46 -18.42 7.78
C HIS A 73 -9.10 -18.92 8.34
N TRP A 74 -8.61 -18.31 9.41
CA TRP A 74 -7.26 -18.53 9.93
C TRP A 74 -6.95 -20.01 10.21
N HIS A 75 -7.91 -20.74 10.76
CA HIS A 75 -7.76 -22.13 11.18
C HIS A 75 -7.98 -23.16 10.07
N GLU A 76 -8.38 -22.73 8.87
CA GLU A 76 -8.66 -23.63 7.74
C GLU A 76 -7.39 -24.03 6.98
N TYR A 77 -6.35 -23.22 7.09
CA TYR A 77 -5.11 -23.33 6.34
C TYR A 77 -3.90 -23.47 7.25
N ASP A 78 -2.91 -24.25 6.81
CA ASP A 78 -1.68 -24.45 7.57
C ASP A 78 -0.74 -23.24 7.44
N ARG A 79 -0.84 -22.52 6.32
CA ARG A 79 -0.04 -21.34 5.98
C ARG A 79 -0.83 -20.33 5.17
N ILE A 80 -0.45 -19.07 5.29
CA ILE A 80 -1.02 -17.96 4.52
C ILE A 80 0.12 -17.24 3.82
N PHE A 81 0.01 -17.05 2.50
CA PHE A 81 0.98 -16.32 1.69
C PHE A 81 0.35 -15.02 1.21
N ILE A 82 1.03 -13.90 1.43
CA ILE A 82 0.57 -12.57 1.01
C ILE A 82 1.63 -11.91 0.15
N THR A 83 1.24 -11.50 -1.05
CA THR A 83 2.13 -10.78 -1.97
C THR A 83 2.61 -9.43 -1.42
N LYS A 84 3.87 -9.10 -1.66
CA LYS A 84 4.49 -7.79 -1.41
C LYS A 84 4.25 -6.79 -2.56
N ARG A 85 3.39 -7.11 -3.55
CA ARG A 85 3.17 -6.30 -4.76
C ARG A 85 2.97 -4.81 -4.52
N PHE A 86 2.24 -4.46 -3.46
CA PHE A 86 1.88 -3.08 -3.16
C PHE A 86 2.73 -2.46 -2.05
N GLY A 87 3.65 -3.19 -1.41
CA GLY A 87 4.50 -2.67 -0.34
C GLY A 87 4.84 -3.72 0.72
N GLU A 88 4.79 -3.34 1.99
CA GLU A 88 5.13 -4.20 3.13
C GLU A 88 3.88 -4.73 3.84
N PRO A 89 3.28 -5.85 3.36
CA PRO A 89 2.03 -6.41 3.90
C PRO A 89 2.05 -6.73 5.39
N HIS A 90 3.23 -6.98 5.98
CA HIS A 90 3.37 -7.27 7.41
C HIS A 90 2.91 -6.10 8.31
N ILE A 91 2.99 -4.86 7.83
CA ILE A 91 2.49 -3.68 8.55
C ILE A 91 0.96 -3.75 8.65
N PHE A 92 0.29 -4.09 7.55
CA PHE A 92 -1.17 -4.24 7.49
C PHE A 92 -1.65 -5.43 8.32
N TYR A 93 -0.93 -6.55 8.26
CA TYR A 93 -1.15 -7.69 9.14
C TYR A 93 -1.11 -7.25 10.62
N ALA A 94 -0.04 -6.57 11.04
CA ALA A 94 0.12 -6.14 12.42
C ALA A 94 -0.97 -5.14 12.85
N PHE A 95 -1.32 -4.20 11.97
CA PHE A 95 -2.30 -3.16 12.24
C PHE A 95 -3.73 -3.72 12.37
N PHE A 96 -4.21 -4.45 11.36
CA PHE A 96 -5.59 -4.95 11.33
C PHE A 96 -5.82 -6.11 12.31
N ASN A 97 -4.79 -6.91 12.61
CA ASN A 97 -4.88 -7.96 13.61
C ASN A 97 -4.59 -7.46 15.03
N GLN A 98 -4.28 -6.17 15.21
CA GLN A 98 -3.89 -5.58 16.50
C GLN A 98 -2.78 -6.39 17.19
N THR A 99 -1.80 -6.83 16.41
CA THR A 99 -0.76 -7.74 16.88
C THR A 99 0.09 -7.08 17.95
N ASN A 100 0.35 -7.78 19.06
CA ASN A 100 1.25 -7.29 20.09
C ASN A 100 2.65 -7.02 19.46
N PRO A 101 3.24 -5.82 19.67
CA PRO A 101 4.54 -5.44 19.12
C PRO A 101 5.66 -6.45 19.32
N GLU A 102 5.63 -7.23 20.40
CA GLU A 102 6.63 -8.28 20.68
C GLU A 102 6.68 -9.36 19.59
N TYR A 103 5.54 -9.70 18.97
CA TYR A 103 5.47 -10.71 17.92
C TYR A 103 6.03 -10.23 16.58
N VAL A 104 6.04 -8.92 16.34
CA VAL A 104 6.59 -8.32 15.11
C VAL A 104 8.06 -7.88 15.24
N GLN A 105 8.66 -8.09 16.41
CA GLN A 105 10.11 -8.06 16.61
C GLN A 105 10.77 -9.36 16.11
N PRO A 106 12.06 -9.34 15.75
CA PRO A 106 12.79 -10.55 15.36
C PRO A 106 12.70 -11.64 16.44
N ASN A 107 12.18 -12.82 16.07
CA ASN A 107 12.08 -14.00 16.93
C ASN A 107 11.95 -15.27 16.06
N ILE A 108 11.84 -16.46 16.66
CA ILE A 108 11.75 -17.73 15.91
C ILE A 108 10.53 -17.81 14.98
N ASN A 109 9.45 -17.10 15.32
CA ASN A 109 8.21 -17.05 14.55
C ASN A 109 8.14 -15.85 13.60
N ASN A 110 9.16 -14.98 13.59
CA ASN A 110 9.22 -13.78 12.77
C ASN A 110 10.56 -13.67 12.04
N ILE A 111 10.55 -13.96 10.74
CA ILE A 111 11.76 -13.90 9.91
C ILE A 111 11.91 -12.47 9.40
N ARG A 112 12.82 -11.73 10.05
CA ARG A 112 13.30 -10.42 9.60
C ARG A 112 14.75 -10.52 9.15
N PHE A 113 15.09 -9.84 8.07
CA PHE A 113 16.43 -9.89 7.50
C PHE A 113 16.82 -8.54 6.92
N GLN A 114 18.12 -8.27 6.84
CA GLN A 114 18.64 -7.03 6.27
C GLN A 114 19.09 -7.26 4.83
N LYS A 115 18.67 -6.38 3.92
CA LYS A 115 19.08 -6.39 2.52
C LYS A 115 18.87 -5.01 1.91
N SER A 116 19.79 -4.56 1.07
CA SER A 116 19.73 -3.24 0.41
C SER A 116 19.53 -2.09 1.40
N ASP A 117 20.28 -2.10 2.50
CA ASP A 117 20.21 -1.10 3.59
C ASP A 117 18.83 -0.95 4.25
N TRP A 118 18.00 -2.00 4.17
CA TRP A 118 16.65 -2.03 4.73
C TRP A 118 16.37 -3.33 5.49
N TYR A 119 15.44 -3.28 6.45
CA TYR A 119 14.97 -4.45 7.20
C TYR A 119 13.65 -4.96 6.61
N TRP A 120 13.73 -6.11 5.97
CA TRP A 120 12.60 -6.80 5.36
C TRP A 120 12.01 -7.84 6.31
N THR A 121 10.75 -8.20 6.08
CA THR A 121 10.03 -9.23 6.83
C THR A 121 9.46 -10.25 5.85
N ASP A 122 9.80 -11.52 6.04
CA ASP A 122 9.32 -12.64 5.21
C ASP A 122 8.26 -13.49 5.90
N LYS A 123 8.19 -13.44 7.23
CA LYS A 123 7.25 -14.26 7.99
C LYS A 123 6.87 -13.58 9.29
N VAL A 124 5.60 -13.65 9.66
CA VAL A 124 5.12 -13.44 11.03
C VAL A 124 4.10 -14.54 11.32
N ASP A 125 4.37 -15.34 12.36
CA ASP A 125 3.58 -16.52 12.71
C ASP A 125 3.45 -17.53 11.54
N ASN A 126 2.26 -17.91 11.10
CA ASN A 126 2.01 -18.77 9.94
C ASN A 126 1.79 -17.97 8.63
N VAL A 127 1.99 -16.65 8.66
CA VAL A 127 1.85 -15.75 7.50
C VAL A 127 3.21 -15.47 6.90
N TYR A 128 3.33 -15.69 5.59
CA TYR A 128 4.53 -15.51 4.80
C TYR A 128 4.30 -14.41 3.77
N PHE A 129 5.30 -13.53 3.62
CA PHE A 129 5.26 -12.40 2.71
C PHE A 129 6.19 -12.67 1.54
N ILE A 130 5.62 -12.78 0.34
CA ILE A 130 6.34 -13.23 -0.87
C ILE A 130 6.37 -12.12 -1.90
N ASN A 131 7.49 -11.92 -2.60
CA ASN A 131 7.50 -10.96 -3.68
C ASN A 131 6.60 -11.42 -4.83
N ASP A 132 5.88 -10.50 -5.45
CA ASP A 132 4.88 -10.83 -6.47
C ASP A 132 5.48 -11.62 -7.64
N TRP A 133 6.66 -11.22 -8.10
CA TRP A 133 7.38 -11.88 -9.20
C TRP A 133 7.94 -13.27 -8.84
N GLN A 134 7.90 -13.67 -7.57
CA GLN A 134 8.28 -15.01 -7.12
C GLN A 134 7.10 -15.99 -7.16
N ILE A 135 5.87 -15.51 -7.37
CA ILE A 135 4.66 -16.33 -7.47
C ILE A 135 4.44 -16.65 -8.96
N PRO A 136 4.76 -17.87 -9.43
CA PRO A 136 4.62 -18.19 -10.85
C PRO A 136 3.15 -18.44 -11.21
N ILE A 137 2.83 -18.28 -12.49
CA ILE A 137 1.53 -18.68 -13.05
C ILE A 137 1.43 -20.20 -13.29
N THR A 138 2.53 -20.94 -13.19
CA THR A 138 2.57 -22.41 -13.31
C THR A 138 2.14 -23.10 -12.01
N SER A 139 2.06 -24.42 -12.01
CA SER A 139 1.74 -25.19 -10.80
C SER A 139 2.80 -24.96 -9.72
N ILE A 140 2.37 -24.65 -8.50
CA ILE A 140 3.24 -24.42 -7.34
C ILE A 140 3.14 -25.57 -6.33
N LYS A 141 4.30 -25.90 -5.74
CA LYS A 141 4.42 -26.80 -4.57
C LYS A 141 5.16 -26.13 -3.42
N THR A 142 6.04 -25.20 -3.76
CA THR A 142 6.82 -24.39 -2.83
C THR A 142 6.88 -22.95 -3.33
N LEU A 143 7.10 -22.01 -2.41
CA LEU A 143 7.40 -20.61 -2.71
C LEU A 143 8.72 -20.21 -2.03
N PRO A 144 9.59 -19.44 -2.72
CA PRO A 144 10.87 -19.03 -2.16
C PRO A 144 10.70 -17.81 -1.23
N LEU A 145 11.47 -17.80 -0.13
CA LEU A 145 11.62 -16.63 0.72
C LEU A 145 12.78 -15.76 0.24
N GLU A 146 12.71 -14.46 0.50
CA GLU A 146 13.77 -13.54 0.10
C GLU A 146 15.00 -13.61 1.03
N SER A 147 14.77 -13.96 2.30
CA SER A 147 15.75 -14.38 3.28
C SER A 147 16.44 -15.71 2.94
N GLY A 148 15.90 -16.45 1.96
CA GLY A 148 16.41 -17.73 1.49
C GLY A 148 15.57 -18.93 1.95
N GLY A 149 15.67 -20.02 1.21
CA GLY A 149 14.90 -21.25 1.43
C GLY A 149 13.56 -21.25 0.70
N GLU A 150 12.85 -22.38 0.85
CA GLU A 150 11.56 -22.63 0.21
C GLU A 150 10.54 -23.10 1.25
N VAL A 151 9.28 -22.67 1.09
CA VAL A 151 8.17 -23.03 1.97
C VAL A 151 7.11 -23.75 1.17
N THR A 152 6.65 -24.91 1.66
CA THR A 152 5.59 -25.69 1.00
C THR A 152 4.25 -24.97 1.01
N THR A 153 3.55 -25.07 -0.13
CA THR A 153 2.26 -24.41 -0.39
C THR A 153 1.06 -25.34 -0.15
N GLN A 154 1.30 -26.55 0.36
CA GLN A 154 0.22 -27.48 0.71
C GLN A 154 -0.73 -26.86 1.72
N ARG A 155 -2.04 -27.04 1.50
CA ARG A 155 -3.12 -26.55 2.38
C ARG A 155 -2.95 -25.08 2.75
N SER A 156 -2.63 -24.23 1.77
CA SER A 156 -2.34 -22.82 2.01
C SER A 156 -3.34 -21.89 1.35
N LEU A 157 -3.52 -20.74 2.00
CA LEU A 157 -4.22 -19.60 1.42
C LEU A 157 -3.17 -18.71 0.74
N LEU A 158 -3.37 -18.39 -0.53
CA LEU A 158 -2.48 -17.53 -1.31
C LEU A 158 -3.24 -16.27 -1.77
N ILE A 159 -2.75 -15.12 -1.31
CA ILE A 159 -3.21 -13.79 -1.68
C ILE A 159 -2.17 -13.18 -2.62
N THR A 160 -2.55 -13.07 -3.89
CA THR A 160 -1.66 -12.66 -5.00
C THR A 160 -2.23 -11.48 -5.77
N SER A 161 -1.44 -10.88 -6.66
CA SER A 161 -1.96 -9.92 -7.63
C SER A 161 -2.64 -10.63 -8.81
N ALA A 162 -3.49 -9.92 -9.54
CA ALA A 162 -4.25 -10.49 -10.66
C ALA A 162 -3.37 -11.13 -11.77
N GLY A 163 -2.10 -10.74 -11.89
CA GLY A 163 -1.17 -11.28 -12.89
C GLY A 163 -0.41 -12.54 -12.48
N HIS A 164 -0.50 -12.96 -11.21
CA HIS A 164 0.34 -14.02 -10.64
C HIS A 164 -0.50 -15.08 -9.92
N VAL A 165 -1.57 -15.54 -10.57
CA VAL A 165 -2.41 -16.65 -10.08
C VAL A 165 -1.87 -17.98 -10.65
N PRO A 166 -1.37 -18.91 -9.81
CA PRO A 166 -0.92 -20.23 -10.25
C PRO A 166 -2.06 -21.07 -10.87
N ILE A 167 -1.78 -21.86 -11.91
CA ILE A 167 -2.79 -22.71 -12.57
C ILE A 167 -3.46 -23.75 -11.66
N ASN A 168 -2.79 -24.16 -10.56
CA ASN A 168 -3.33 -25.13 -9.60
C ASN A 168 -4.01 -24.45 -8.40
N ALA A 169 -4.07 -23.12 -8.35
CA ALA A 169 -4.75 -22.39 -7.32
C ALA A 169 -6.25 -22.25 -7.66
N HIS A 170 -7.12 -22.42 -6.66
CA HIS A 170 -8.56 -22.22 -6.80
C HIS A 170 -8.92 -20.81 -6.33
N VAL A 171 -9.46 -19.98 -7.22
CA VAL A 171 -9.89 -18.61 -6.88
C VAL A 171 -11.11 -18.65 -5.98
N ILE A 172 -11.00 -18.01 -4.82
CA ILE A 172 -12.09 -17.90 -3.84
C ILE A 172 -12.76 -16.53 -3.95
N ARG A 173 -11.95 -15.46 -3.99
CA ARG A 173 -12.43 -14.09 -3.94
C ARG A 173 -11.49 -13.13 -4.67
N THR A 174 -12.06 -12.09 -5.25
CA THR A 174 -11.32 -10.94 -5.77
C THR A 174 -11.63 -9.72 -4.92
N VAL A 175 -10.60 -9.07 -4.39
CA VAL A 175 -10.68 -7.78 -3.71
C VAL A 175 -10.34 -6.71 -4.74
N ASN A 176 -11.22 -5.73 -4.91
CA ASN A 176 -11.06 -4.67 -5.90
C ASN A 176 -10.61 -3.36 -5.27
N PHE A 177 -9.89 -2.56 -6.04
CA PHE A 177 -9.74 -1.14 -5.80
C PHE A 177 -11.08 -0.41 -5.96
N LEU A 178 -11.14 0.83 -5.49
CA LEU A 178 -12.37 1.63 -5.53
C LEU A 178 -12.81 1.99 -6.96
N ASP A 179 -11.89 1.92 -7.94
CA ASP A 179 -12.19 2.07 -9.36
C ASP A 179 -12.69 0.78 -10.04
N GLY A 180 -12.79 -0.32 -9.29
CA GLY A 180 -13.24 -1.63 -9.76
C GLY A 180 -12.14 -2.51 -10.36
N SER A 181 -10.91 -2.02 -10.49
CA SER A 181 -9.79 -2.85 -10.93
C SER A 181 -9.35 -3.84 -9.82
N PRO A 182 -8.84 -5.03 -10.16
CA PRO A 182 -8.50 -6.04 -9.16
C PRO A 182 -7.24 -5.64 -8.37
N ALA A 183 -7.37 -5.59 -7.04
CA ALA A 183 -6.26 -5.36 -6.12
C ALA A 183 -5.60 -6.69 -5.76
N PHE A 184 -6.37 -7.61 -5.17
CA PHE A 184 -5.90 -8.91 -4.72
C PHE A 184 -6.81 -10.03 -5.20
N ILE A 185 -6.20 -11.17 -5.48
CA ILE A 185 -6.91 -12.44 -5.72
C ILE A 185 -6.59 -13.36 -4.56
N ILE A 186 -7.63 -13.77 -3.84
CA ILE A 186 -7.55 -14.73 -2.74
C ILE A 186 -7.83 -16.11 -3.32
N THR A 187 -6.90 -17.03 -3.10
CA THR A 187 -6.92 -18.38 -3.66
C THR A 187 -6.58 -19.42 -2.61
N SER A 188 -7.10 -20.63 -2.76
CA SER A 188 -6.59 -21.81 -2.04
C SER A 188 -5.64 -22.60 -2.94
N VAL A 189 -4.57 -23.12 -2.35
CA VAL A 189 -3.61 -24.00 -3.02
C VAL A 189 -3.72 -25.39 -2.41
N PRO A 190 -3.96 -26.44 -3.22
CA PRO A 190 -4.09 -27.82 -2.74
C PRO A 190 -2.80 -28.36 -2.13
#